data_AF-A0A8H5BHL7-F1
#
_entry.id   AF-A0A8H5BHL7-F1
#
_cell.length_a   1.000
_cell.length_b   1.000
_cell.length_c   1.000
_cell.angle_alpha   90.00
_cell.angle_beta   90.00
_cell.angle_gamma   90.00
#
_symmetry.space_group_name_H-M   'P 1'
#
loop_
_entity.id
_entity.type
_entity.pdbx_description
1 polymer ?
#
loop_
_entity_poly.entity_id
_entity_poly.type
_entity_poly.pdbx_seq_one_letter_code
_entity_poly.pdbx_strand_id
1 'polypeptide(L)'
;KEAHGLDLAPSEHTGVFLDPRTKIASIGVQVRHRLTSHGFALNVTHEPRPWFDEVVACGLDGVKAGSIQSATGKPVTVQGEIPGLVERFGRLYGRDMVRLDLSQRNPSTDAILALEQEAAEMGPWAKAPRK
;
A
#
# COMPACT_ATOMS: atom_id res chain seq x y z
N LYS A 1 20.93 5.50 -0.45
CA LYS A 1 19.56 5.46 0.09
C LYS A 1 18.61 5.77 -1.05
N GLU A 2 17.54 5.00 -1.19
CA GLU A 2 16.49 5.24 -2.19
C GLU A 2 15.67 6.49 -1.81
N ALA A 3 14.52 6.69 -2.47
CA ALA A 3 13.60 7.79 -2.20
C ALA A 3 13.33 7.98 -0.69
N HIS A 4 13.15 9.24 -0.27
CA HIS A 4 12.83 9.67 1.10
C HIS A 4 13.92 9.46 2.18
N GLY A 5 15.03 8.79 1.87
CA GLY A 5 16.19 8.71 2.78
C GLY A 5 15.92 7.98 4.11
N LEU A 6 14.85 7.19 4.18
CA LEU A 6 14.42 6.48 5.38
C LEU A 6 15.39 5.34 5.73
N ASP A 7 15.69 5.20 7.01
CA ASP A 7 16.38 4.03 7.55
C ASP A 7 15.34 2.98 7.96
N LEU A 8 15.58 1.74 7.56
CA LEU A 8 14.70 0.61 7.85
C LEU A 8 15.33 -0.26 8.92
N ALA A 9 14.51 -0.76 9.83
CA ALA A 9 14.92 -1.69 10.88
C ALA A 9 14.54 -3.13 10.51
N PRO A 10 15.41 -4.12 10.79
CA PRO A 10 15.03 -5.53 10.70
C PRO A 10 13.96 -5.86 11.74
N SER A 11 13.11 -6.84 11.42
CA SER A 11 12.04 -7.31 12.30
C SER A 11 11.79 -8.80 12.06
N GLU A 12 11.47 -9.53 13.13
CA GLU A 12 11.01 -10.92 13.07
C GLU A 12 9.59 -11.04 12.49
N HIS A 13 8.87 -9.92 12.38
CA HIS A 13 7.49 -9.88 11.88
C HIS A 13 7.43 -9.45 10.42
N THR A 14 6.53 -10.06 9.66
CA THR A 14 6.31 -9.72 8.24
C THR A 14 5.87 -8.28 8.05
N GLY A 15 6.63 -7.53 7.25
CA GLY A 15 6.33 -6.16 6.84
C GLY A 15 7.59 -5.32 6.75
N VAL A 16 7.42 -4.00 6.69
CA VAL A 16 8.52 -3.03 6.65
C VAL A 16 8.43 -2.12 7.87
N PHE A 17 9.55 -1.93 8.56
CA PHE A 17 9.65 -1.23 9.83
C PHE A 17 10.70 -0.13 9.79
N LEU A 18 10.42 0.99 10.43
CA LEU A 18 11.39 2.08 10.63
C LEU A 18 12.20 1.87 11.91
N ASP A 19 11.59 1.23 12.90
CA ASP A 19 12.14 0.90 14.21
C ASP A 19 11.33 -0.29 14.79
N PRO A 20 11.69 -0.86 15.96
CA PRO A 20 11.01 -2.02 16.53
C PRO A 20 9.50 -1.84 16.80
N ARG A 21 8.99 -0.61 16.81
CA ARG A 21 7.60 -0.26 17.15
C ARG A 21 6.86 0.46 16.03
N THR A 22 7.50 0.81 14.92
CA THR A 22 6.87 1.59 13.84
C THR A 22 6.87 0.81 12.52
N LYS A 23 5.69 0.33 12.13
CA LYS A 23 5.47 -0.43 10.88
C LYS A 23 4.91 0.48 9.79
N ILE A 24 5.60 0.57 8.64
CA ILE A 24 5.23 1.44 7.51
C ILE A 24 4.57 0.69 6.34
N ALA A 25 4.79 -0.63 6.24
CA ALA A 25 4.12 -1.45 5.24
C ALA A 25 3.78 -2.85 5.76
N SER A 26 2.66 -3.38 5.29
CA SER A 26 2.20 -4.74 5.55
C SER A 26 2.32 -5.58 4.29
N ILE A 27 2.75 -6.83 4.44
CA ILE A 27 2.85 -7.79 3.34
C ILE A 27 2.02 -9.00 3.71
N GLY A 28 1.10 -9.36 2.82
CA GLY A 28 0.26 -10.54 2.94
C GLY A 28 0.06 -11.10 1.55
N VAL A 29 0.69 -12.24 1.27
CA VAL A 29 0.66 -12.88 -0.04
C VAL A 29 0.13 -14.30 0.11
N GLN A 30 -0.64 -14.74 -0.88
CA GLN A 30 -1.05 -16.13 -1.01
C GLN A 30 -0.57 -16.66 -2.34
N VAL A 31 -0.16 -17.93 -2.38
CA VAL A 31 0.19 -18.63 -3.62
C VAL A 31 -0.74 -19.83 -3.77
N ARG A 32 -1.49 -19.86 -4.86
CA ARG A 32 -2.35 -21.00 -5.23
C ARG A 32 -2.18 -21.29 -6.71
N HIS A 33 -2.01 -22.56 -7.08
CA HIS A 33 -1.76 -22.96 -8.48
C HIS A 33 -0.62 -22.18 -9.17
N ARG A 34 0.44 -21.84 -8.40
CA ARG A 34 1.59 -21.03 -8.86
C ARG A 34 1.24 -19.58 -9.24
N LEU A 35 0.08 -19.08 -8.84
CA LEU A 35 -0.34 -17.69 -8.98
C LEU A 35 -0.35 -17.01 -7.62
N THR A 36 0.21 -15.80 -7.55
CA THR A 36 0.20 -14.95 -6.36
C THR A 36 -1.06 -14.09 -6.32
N SER A 37 -1.71 -14.00 -5.16
CA SER A 37 -2.81 -13.08 -4.87
C SER A 37 -2.51 -12.23 -3.63
N HIS A 38 -3.32 -11.19 -3.39
CA HIS A 38 -3.10 -10.13 -2.40
C HIS A 38 -1.91 -9.23 -2.75
N GLY A 39 -0.90 -9.10 -1.88
CA GLY A 39 0.28 -8.28 -2.14
C GLY A 39 0.79 -7.57 -0.89
N PHE A 40 0.90 -6.25 -0.98
CA PHE A 40 1.37 -5.40 0.10
C PHE A 40 0.54 -4.11 0.19
N ALA A 41 0.55 -3.50 1.37
CA ALA A 41 -0.02 -2.18 1.63
C ALA A 41 1.08 -1.28 2.20
N LEU A 42 1.34 -0.15 1.53
CA LEU A 42 2.34 0.84 1.93
C LEU A 42 1.64 2.11 2.42
N ASN A 43 1.89 2.50 3.66
CA ASN A 43 1.32 3.71 4.22
C ASN A 43 2.10 4.94 3.69
N VAL A 44 1.48 5.71 2.80
CA VAL A 44 2.08 6.93 2.25
C VAL A 44 1.77 8.14 3.13
N THR A 45 0.48 8.38 3.40
CA THR A 45 -0.02 9.55 4.14
C THR A 45 -0.35 9.21 5.59
N HIS A 46 -0.71 10.20 6.41
CA HIS A 46 -1.19 9.98 7.78
C HIS A 46 -2.63 9.47 7.87
N GLU A 47 -3.39 9.53 6.78
CA GLU A 47 -4.82 9.25 6.74
C GLU A 47 -5.22 7.87 7.30
N PRO A 48 -4.45 6.78 7.09
CA PRO A 48 -4.80 5.47 7.66
C PRO A 48 -4.61 5.36 9.18
N ARG A 49 -3.80 6.23 9.79
CA ARG A 49 -3.37 6.07 11.20
C ARG A 49 -4.53 6.05 12.20
N PRO A 50 -5.51 6.97 12.17
CA PRO A 50 -6.63 6.92 13.10
C PRO A 50 -7.42 5.60 13.03
N TRP A 51 -7.50 4.98 11.86
CA TRP A 51 -8.16 3.67 11.69
C TRP A 51 -7.37 2.53 12.32
N PHE A 52 -6.04 2.59 12.25
CA PHE A 52 -5.18 1.62 12.93
C PHE A 52 -5.22 1.74 14.45
N ASP A 53 -5.53 2.92 14.98
CA ASP A 53 -5.66 3.12 16.43
C ASP A 53 -6.93 2.42 17.01
N GLU A 54 -7.89 2.06 16.16
CA GLU A 54 -9.12 1.34 16.56
C GLU A 54 -8.96 -0.20 16.54
N VAL A 55 -7.83 -0.72 16.10
CA VAL A 55 -7.60 -2.17 15.97
C VAL A 55 -6.22 -2.59 16.48
N VAL A 56 -6.13 -3.77 17.10
CA VAL A 56 -4.82 -4.40 17.35
C VAL A 56 -4.33 -5.05 16.06
N ALA A 57 -3.70 -4.26 15.20
CA ALA A 57 -3.24 -4.74 13.90
C ALA A 57 -2.06 -5.74 14.04
N CYS A 58 -2.11 -6.81 13.23
CA CYS A 58 -1.07 -7.85 13.14
C CYS A 58 -0.81 -8.67 14.43
N GLY A 59 -1.62 -8.51 15.50
CA GLY A 59 -1.39 -9.20 16.79
C GLY A 59 -0.10 -8.79 17.49
N LEU A 60 0.49 -7.65 17.10
CA LEU A 60 1.77 -7.16 17.62
C LEU A 60 1.50 -6.08 18.67
N ASP A 61 1.52 -6.48 19.94
CA ASP A 61 1.34 -5.51 21.02
C ASP A 61 2.48 -4.48 21.02
N GLY A 62 2.12 -3.20 21.13
CA GLY A 62 3.07 -2.09 21.16
C GLY A 62 3.68 -1.67 19.82
N VAL A 63 3.25 -2.24 18.68
CA VAL A 63 3.61 -1.77 17.32
C VAL A 63 2.53 -0.85 16.78
N LYS A 64 2.93 0.31 16.27
CA LYS A 64 2.04 1.32 15.67
C LYS A 64 2.26 1.44 14.16
N ALA A 65 1.20 1.84 13.46
CA ALA A 65 1.29 2.20 12.05
C ALA A 65 2.03 3.53 11.88
N GLY A 66 3.08 3.52 11.07
CA GLY A 66 3.74 4.70 10.52
C GLY A 66 3.41 4.89 9.04
N SER A 67 3.87 6.00 8.46
CA SER A 67 3.76 6.33 7.04
C SER A 67 5.00 7.05 6.53
N ILE A 68 5.16 7.16 5.20
CA ILE A 68 6.23 7.98 4.59
C ILE A 68 6.12 9.43 5.09
N GLN A 69 4.90 9.96 5.12
CA GLN A 69 4.64 11.32 5.57
C GLN A 69 5.05 11.52 7.04
N SER A 70 4.74 10.58 7.93
CA SER A 70 5.15 10.68 9.34
C SER A 70 6.65 10.54 9.55
N ALA A 71 7.31 9.73 8.74
CA ALA A 71 8.74 9.49 8.85
C ALA A 71 9.58 10.65 8.31
N THR A 72 9.11 11.31 7.24
CA THR A 72 9.84 12.39 6.57
C THR A 72 9.45 13.78 7.04
N GLY A 73 8.24 13.95 7.60
CA GLY A 73 7.66 15.25 7.91
C GLY A 73 7.33 16.09 6.68
N LYS A 74 7.38 15.51 5.47
CA LYS A 74 7.18 16.22 4.20
C LYS A 74 5.79 15.92 3.64
N PRO A 75 5.19 16.87 2.89
CA PRO A 75 3.97 16.58 2.15
C PRO A 75 4.26 15.55 1.06
N VAL A 76 3.51 14.44 1.08
CA VAL A 76 3.56 13.37 0.08
C VAL A 76 2.14 12.94 -0.27
N THR A 77 1.95 12.37 -1.45
CA THR A 77 0.66 11.86 -1.91
C THR A 77 0.83 10.46 -2.48
N VAL A 78 -0.21 9.64 -2.40
CA VAL A 78 -0.20 8.30 -3.00
C VAL A 78 0.19 8.39 -4.48
N GLN A 79 -0.45 9.30 -5.23
CA GLN A 79 -0.17 9.49 -6.66
C GLN A 79 1.27 9.92 -6.96
N GLY A 80 1.90 10.70 -6.08
CA GLY A 80 3.31 11.08 -6.23
C GLY A 80 4.27 9.91 -6.03
N GLU A 81 3.90 8.90 -5.23
CA GLU A 81 4.75 7.73 -4.95
C GLU A 81 4.60 6.60 -5.98
N ILE A 82 3.45 6.52 -6.68
CA ILE A 82 3.17 5.44 -7.65
C ILE A 82 4.26 5.31 -8.74
N PRO A 83 4.72 6.38 -9.43
CA PRO A 83 5.70 6.23 -10.50
C PRO A 83 6.99 5.57 -10.03
N GLY A 84 7.54 6.02 -8.89
CA GLY A 84 8.76 5.43 -8.33
C GLY A 84 8.55 4.00 -7.83
N LEU A 85 7.37 3.69 -7.29
CA LEU A 85 7.03 2.31 -6.89
C LEU A 85 7.01 1.37 -8.09
N VAL A 86 6.34 1.78 -9.18
CA VAL A 86 6.22 0.99 -10.42
C VAL A 86 7.59 0.76 -11.05
N GLU A 87 8.41 1.81 -11.18
CA GLU A 87 9.78 1.69 -11.72
C GLU A 87 10.62 0.69 -10.92
N ARG A 88 10.59 0.79 -9.58
CA ARG A 88 11.33 -0.12 -8.70
C ARG A 88 10.82 -1.55 -8.81
N PHE A 89 9.51 -1.74 -8.89
CA PHE A 89 8.92 -3.07 -9.04
C PHE A 89 9.41 -3.72 -10.34
N GLY A 90 9.33 -3.00 -11.47
CA GLY A 90 9.85 -3.48 -12.75
C GLY A 90 11.33 -3.87 -12.70
N ARG A 91 12.16 -2.98 -12.15
CA ARG A 91 13.60 -3.21 -11.98
C ARG A 91 13.91 -4.46 -11.16
N LEU A 92 13.21 -4.69 -10.05
CA LEU A 92 13.41 -5.85 -9.18
C LEU A 92 13.06 -7.18 -9.87
N TYR A 93 12.03 -7.18 -10.72
CA TYR A 93 11.62 -8.38 -11.47
C TYR A 93 12.29 -8.50 -12.83
N GLY A 94 13.11 -7.54 -13.25
CA GLY A 94 13.70 -7.48 -14.59
C GLY A 94 12.64 -7.39 -15.69
N ARG A 95 11.60 -6.59 -15.47
CA ARG A 95 10.45 -6.43 -16.37
C ARG A 95 10.14 -4.97 -16.64
N ASP A 96 9.70 -4.70 -17.87
CA ASP A 96 9.10 -3.41 -18.22
C ASP A 96 7.67 -3.35 -17.68
N MET A 97 7.36 -2.28 -16.95
CA MET A 97 6.02 -2.04 -16.43
C MET A 97 5.25 -1.19 -17.44
N VAL A 98 4.18 -1.75 -17.98
CA VAL A 98 3.29 -1.07 -18.93
C VAL A 98 1.98 -0.70 -18.24
N ARG A 99 1.44 0.48 -18.58
CA ARG A 99 0.11 0.87 -18.13
C ARG A 99 -0.91 -0.06 -18.78
N LEU A 100 -1.83 -0.60 -17.97
CA LEU A 100 -2.93 -1.40 -18.48
C LEU A 100 -3.81 -0.55 -19.41
N ASP A 101 -3.98 -1.02 -20.64
CA ASP A 101 -4.88 -0.42 -21.63
C ASP A 101 -6.31 -0.93 -21.41
N LEU A 102 -7.15 -0.08 -20.82
CA LEU A 102 -8.56 -0.39 -20.54
C LEU A 102 -9.47 -0.21 -21.76
N SER A 103 -8.95 0.27 -22.90
CA SER A 103 -9.76 0.39 -24.14
C SER A 103 -10.00 -0.97 -24.81
N GLN A 104 -9.15 -1.96 -24.55
CA GLN A 104 -9.26 -3.31 -25.09
C GLN A 104 -10.27 -4.13 -24.30
N ARG A 105 -11.48 -4.25 -24.83
CA ARG A 105 -12.58 -4.95 -24.17
C ARG A 105 -12.33 -6.47 -24.11
N ASN A 106 -12.21 -6.97 -22.89
CA ASN A 106 -12.19 -8.39 -22.54
C ASN A 106 -12.83 -8.59 -21.15
N PRO A 107 -13.11 -9.85 -20.73
CA PRO A 107 -13.78 -10.08 -19.45
C PRO A 107 -13.09 -9.46 -18.22
N SER A 108 -11.76 -9.36 -18.22
CA SER A 108 -11.01 -8.77 -17.11
C SER A 108 -11.11 -7.24 -17.10
N THR A 109 -10.95 -6.59 -18.25
CA THR A 109 -11.09 -5.11 -18.33
C THR A 109 -12.52 -4.68 -18.08
N ASP A 110 -13.51 -5.46 -18.52
CA ASP A 110 -14.92 -5.20 -18.25
C ASP A 110 -15.21 -5.28 -16.74
N ALA A 111 -14.68 -6.29 -16.05
CA ALA A 111 -14.82 -6.41 -14.61
C ALA A 111 -14.15 -5.26 -13.84
N ILE A 112 -12.96 -4.82 -14.27
CA ILE A 112 -12.28 -3.66 -13.68
C ILE A 112 -13.12 -2.40 -13.85
N LEU A 113 -13.60 -2.13 -15.07
CA LEU A 113 -14.40 -0.93 -15.35
C LEU A 113 -15.72 -0.92 -14.58
N ALA A 114 -16.37 -2.08 -14.43
CA ALA A 114 -17.60 -2.20 -13.65
C ALA A 114 -17.35 -1.89 -12.16
N LEU A 115 -16.26 -2.39 -11.58
CA LEU A 115 -15.89 -2.12 -10.19
C LEU A 115 -15.55 -0.64 -9.96
N GLU A 116 -14.82 -0.01 -10.88
CA GLU A 116 -14.52 1.43 -10.82
C GLU A 116 -15.79 2.28 -10.88
N GLN A 117 -16.76 1.90 -11.71
CA GLN A 117 -18.05 2.59 -11.78
C GLN A 117 -18.83 2.44 -10.46
N GLU A 118 -18.93 1.23 -9.91
CA GLU A 118 -19.58 0.98 -8.63
C GLU A 118 -18.94 1.82 -7.51
N ALA A 119 -17.60 1.85 -7.46
CA ALA A 119 -16.86 2.66 -6.49
C ALA A 119 -17.15 4.17 -6.62
N ALA A 120 -17.29 4.68 -7.84
CA ALA A 120 -17.64 6.08 -8.08
C ALA A 120 -19.08 6.40 -7.63
N GLU A 121 -20.02 5.47 -7.81
CA GLU A 121 -21.42 5.63 -7.42
C GLU A 121 -21.64 5.59 -5.89
N MET A 122 -20.77 4.91 -5.14
CA MET A 122 -20.83 4.86 -3.68
C MET A 122 -20.52 6.21 -2.99
N GLY A 123 -20.02 7.19 -3.73
CA GLY A 123 -19.73 8.52 -3.21
C GLY A 123 -18.54 8.56 -2.23
N PRO A 124 -18.42 9.62 -1.42
CA PRO A 124 -17.26 9.79 -0.55
C PRO A 124 -17.25 8.78 0.60
N TRP A 125 -16.11 8.15 0.80
CA TRP A 125 -15.86 7.28 1.95
C TRP A 125 -15.55 8.10 3.22
N ALA A 126 -15.75 7.47 4.39
CA ALA A 126 -15.48 8.10 5.67
C ALA A 126 -13.99 8.42 5.82
N LYS A 127 -13.64 9.66 6.19
CA LYS A 127 -12.23 10.09 6.33
C LYS A 127 -11.63 9.82 7.72
N ALA A 128 -12.45 9.42 8.68
CA ALA A 128 -12.04 9.09 10.04
C ALA A 128 -13.00 8.05 10.65
N PRO A 129 -12.55 7.26 11.65
CA PRO A 129 -13.41 6.35 12.41
C PRO A 129 -14.59 7.08 13.06
N ARG A 130 -15.72 6.39 13.17
CA ARG A 130 -16.85 6.86 14.00
C ARG A 130 -16.52 6.55 15.45
N LYS A 131 -16.56 7.58 16.30
CA LYS A 131 -16.45 7.45 17.76
C LYS A 131 -17.66 6.74 18.36
#